data_AF-A0A9D8I973-F1
#
_entry.id   AF-A0A9D8I973-F1
#
_cell.length_a   1.000
_cell.length_b   1.000
_cell.length_c   1.000
_cell.angle_alpha   90.00
_cell.angle_beta   90.00
_cell.angle_gamma   90.00
#
_symmetry.space_group_name_H-M   'P 1'
#
loop_
_entity.id
_entity.type
_entity.pdbx_description
1 polymer ?
#
loop_
_entity_poly.entity_id
_entity_poly.type
_entity_poly.pdbx_seq_one_letter_code
_entity_poly.pdbx_strand_id
1 'polypeptide(L)' 'MRTLHLRRAGFLALTGLLGFLPLVAAAAPGWQAGVAKSVITPEKAVWLAGYGSKRVPDGKLHDLWMKALALEDA' A
#
# COMPACT_ATOMS: atom_id res chain seq x y z
N MET A 1 2.37 -58.00 -36.31
CA MET A 1 3.04 -57.66 -35.04
C MET A 1 3.81 -56.34 -35.21
N ARG A 2 3.29 -55.22 -34.68
CA ARG A 2 3.98 -53.93 -34.41
C ARG A 2 2.90 -52.92 -33.95
N THR A 3 2.28 -53.14 -32.78
CA THR A 3 2.53 -52.41 -31.52
C THR A 3 2.50 -50.87 -31.73
N LEU A 4 1.35 -50.21 -31.55
CA LEU A 4 0.81 -49.74 -30.26
C LEU A 4 1.74 -48.74 -29.51
N HIS A 5 2.27 -47.70 -30.20
CA HIS A 5 3.09 -46.66 -29.56
C HIS A 5 2.40 -45.27 -29.46
N LEU A 6 1.33 -45.02 -30.19
CA LEU A 6 0.76 -43.66 -30.32
C LEU A 6 -0.11 -43.20 -29.14
N ARG A 7 -0.47 -44.10 -28.21
CA ARG A 7 -1.37 -43.79 -27.08
C ARG A 7 -0.65 -43.32 -25.80
N ARG A 8 0.69 -43.40 -25.75
CA ARG A 8 1.48 -43.06 -24.56
C ARG A 8 1.89 -41.58 -24.49
N ALA A 9 1.94 -40.88 -25.62
CA ALA A 9 2.37 -39.48 -25.67
C ALA A 9 1.31 -38.48 -25.19
N GLY A 10 0.01 -38.79 -25.33
CA GLY A 10 -1.07 -37.90 -24.88
C GLY A 10 -1.23 -37.82 -23.35
N PHE A 11 -0.81 -38.86 -22.62
CA PHE A 11 -0.97 -38.91 -21.16
C PHE A 11 0.15 -38.17 -20.40
N LEU A 12 1.35 -38.06 -20.98
CA LEU A 12 2.48 -37.33 -20.40
C LEU A 12 2.43 -35.81 -20.61
N ALA A 13 1.68 -35.34 -21.62
CA ALA A 13 1.52 -33.91 -21.86
C ALA A 13 0.58 -33.24 -20.84
N LEU A 14 -0.39 -33.99 -20.29
CA LEU A 14 -1.36 -33.45 -19.32
C LEU A 14 -0.80 -33.35 -17.90
N THR A 15 0.20 -34.16 -17.54
CA THR A 15 0.88 -34.10 -16.23
C THR A 15 1.95 -33.02 -16.15
N GLY A 16 2.57 -32.64 -17.29
CA GLY A 16 3.54 -31.55 -17.34
C GLY A 16 2.93 -30.16 -17.16
N LEU A 17 1.68 -29.94 -17.57
CA LEU A 17 1.01 -28.64 -17.50
C LEU A 17 0.47 -28.31 -16.08
N LEU A 18 0.26 -29.33 -15.24
CA LEU A 18 -0.16 -29.17 -13.83
C LEU A 18 1.00 -28.85 -12.87
N GLY A 19 2.25 -29.10 -13.27
CA GLY A 19 3.43 -28.92 -12.41
C GLY A 19 3.97 -27.49 -12.34
N PHE A 20 3.47 -26.58 -13.17
CA PHE A 20 3.95 -25.18 -13.28
C PHE A 20 2.90 -24.15 -12.86
N LEU A 21 1.90 -24.55 -12.07
CA LEU A 21 1.00 -23.59 -11.45
C LEU A 21 1.76 -22.86 -10.33
N PRO A 22 1.89 -21.51 -10.39
CA PRO A 22 2.46 -20.78 -9.28
C PRO A 22 1.57 -20.99 -8.05
N LEU A 23 2.15 -21.49 -6.97
CA LEU A 23 1.48 -21.54 -5.68
C LEU A 23 1.33 -20.10 -5.19
N VAL A 24 0.17 -19.50 -5.44
CA VAL A 24 -0.20 -18.23 -4.83
C VAL A 24 -0.54 -18.52 -3.37
N ALA A 25 0.40 -18.22 -2.48
CA ALA A 25 0.12 -18.20 -1.05
C ALA A 25 -0.91 -17.10 -0.77
N ALA A 26 -2.03 -17.44 -0.15
CA ALA A 26 -2.98 -16.46 0.33
C ALA A 26 -2.31 -15.61 1.43
N ALA A 27 -2.20 -14.30 1.21
CA ALA A 27 -1.75 -13.39 2.25
C ALA A 27 -2.76 -13.45 3.43
N ALA A 28 -2.25 -13.61 4.65
CA ALA A 28 -3.09 -13.56 5.83
C ALA A 28 -3.73 -12.17 5.95
N PRO A 29 -5.00 -12.08 6.41
CA PRO A 29 -5.62 -10.79 6.69
C PRO A 29 -4.75 -10.05 7.71
N GLY A 30 -4.23 -8.90 7.31
CA GLY A 30 -3.32 -8.08 8.08
C GLY A 30 -3.75 -6.62 8.04
N TRP A 31 -3.37 -5.86 9.07
CA TRP A 31 -3.73 -4.45 9.19
C TRP A 31 -3.28 -3.66 7.95
N GLN A 32 -4.19 -2.85 7.44
CA GLN A 32 -3.92 -1.89 6.38
C GLN A 32 -3.62 -0.52 7.01
N ALA A 33 -2.61 0.16 6.49
CA ALA A 33 -2.23 1.49 6.96
C ALA A 33 -2.16 2.49 5.80
N GLY A 34 -2.94 3.57 5.90
CA GLY A 34 -2.89 4.72 5.01
C GLY A 34 -2.19 5.89 5.68
N VAL A 35 -1.26 6.54 4.99
CA VAL A 35 -0.61 7.76 5.47
C VAL A 35 -0.89 8.94 4.53
N ALA A 36 -1.16 10.10 5.11
CA ALA A 36 -1.36 11.34 4.35
C ALA A 36 -0.72 12.53 5.05
N LYS A 37 -0.34 13.55 4.28
CA LYS A 37 0.08 14.85 4.80
C LYS A 37 -0.47 15.97 3.93
N SER A 38 -0.78 17.10 4.55
CA SER A 38 -1.17 18.33 3.87
C SER A 38 -0.55 19.55 4.53
N VAL A 39 -0.23 20.57 3.75
CA VAL A 39 0.18 21.88 4.27
C VAL A 39 -1.05 22.59 4.79
N ILE A 40 -0.99 23.06 6.03
CA ILE A 40 -2.06 23.81 6.70
C ILE A 40 -1.58 25.18 7.19
N THR A 41 -0.46 25.66 6.66
CA THR A 41 0.03 27.02 6.94
C THR A 41 -1.04 28.04 6.54
N PRO A 42 -1.50 28.93 7.45
CA PRO A 42 -2.45 29.97 7.09
C PRO A 42 -1.90 30.90 6.01
N GLU A 43 -2.73 31.22 5.01
CA GLU A 43 -2.35 32.15 3.94
C GLU A 43 -2.32 33.61 4.40
N LYS A 44 -3.10 33.93 5.43
CA LYS A 44 -3.16 35.25 6.07
C LYS A 44 -2.52 35.17 7.45
N ALA A 45 -1.85 36.24 7.85
CA ALA A 45 -1.26 36.33 9.18
C ALA A 45 -2.35 36.21 10.26
N VAL A 46 -2.05 35.40 11.28
CA VAL A 46 -2.89 35.19 12.46
C VAL A 46 -2.05 35.37 13.72
N TRP A 47 -2.69 35.65 14.85
CA TRP A 47 -1.99 35.72 16.14
C TRP A 47 -1.35 34.37 16.49
N LEU A 48 -0.09 34.39 16.93
CA LEU A 48 0.61 33.18 17.34
C LEU A 48 -0.01 32.60 18.63
N ALA A 49 -0.45 31.35 18.54
CA ALA A 49 -0.97 30.60 19.68
C ALA A 49 0.17 30.15 20.63
N GLY A 50 -0.18 29.89 21.90
CA GLY A 50 0.75 29.34 22.91
C GLY A 50 1.50 30.37 23.77
N TYR A 51 1.45 31.67 23.43
CA TYR A 51 2.16 32.73 24.18
C TYR A 51 1.33 33.41 25.29
N GLY A 52 0.06 33.05 25.47
CA GLY A 52 -0.84 33.67 26.47
C GLY A 52 -1.19 35.14 26.21
N SER A 53 -0.73 35.72 25.11
CA SER A 53 -0.99 37.09 24.67
C SER A 53 -0.99 37.16 23.14
N LYS A 54 -1.53 38.25 22.57
CA LYS A 54 -1.54 38.46 21.12
C LYS A 54 -0.12 38.79 20.63
N ARG A 55 0.48 37.87 19.87
CA ARG A 55 1.80 38.04 19.28
C ARG A 55 1.75 37.92 17.75
N VAL A 56 2.27 38.93 17.06
CA VAL A 56 2.33 38.99 15.59
C VAL A 56 3.38 37.98 15.07
N PRO A 57 3.12 37.26 13.98
CA PRO A 57 4.13 36.45 13.31
C PRO A 57 5.03 37.28 12.40
N ASP A 58 6.34 37.03 12.43
CA ASP A 58 7.31 37.69 11.53
C ASP A 58 7.43 37.02 10.15
N GLY A 59 6.70 35.91 9.94
CA GLY A 59 6.76 35.09 8.72
C GLY A 59 6.65 33.60 9.04
N LYS A 60 7.05 32.74 8.09
CA LYS A 60 7.19 31.30 8.30
C LYS A 60 8.62 30.84 7.98
N LEU A 61 9.19 29.99 8.83
CA LEU A 61 10.44 29.29 8.54
C LEU A 61 10.18 27.97 7.80
N HIS A 62 9.13 27.25 8.21
CA HIS A 62 8.67 25.99 7.62
C HIS A 62 7.15 26.00 7.48
N ASP A 63 6.63 25.11 6.64
CA ASP A 63 5.20 24.86 6.58
C ASP A 63 4.70 24.14 7.83
N LEU A 64 3.49 24.51 8.25
CA LEU A 64 2.73 23.72 9.20
C LEU A 64 2.08 22.56 8.45
N TRP A 65 2.26 21.34 8.97
CA TRP A 65 1.74 20.12 8.36
C TRP A 65 0.66 19.49 9.21
N MET A 66 -0.46 19.14 8.58
CA MET A 66 -1.36 18.11 9.07
C MET A 66 -0.83 16.76 8.60
N LYS A 67 -0.82 15.77 9.50
CA LYS A 67 -0.44 14.40 9.19
C LYS A 67 -1.55 13.47 9.67
N ALA A 68 -1.94 12.53 8.82
CA ALA A 68 -2.97 11.54 9.11
C ALA A 68 -2.40 10.13 8.98
N LEU A 69 -2.80 9.26 9.91
CA LEU A 69 -2.61 7.83 9.86
C LEU A 69 -3.99 7.17 9.95
N ALA A 70 -4.41 6.50 8.89
CA ALA A 70 -5.59 5.66 8.85
C ALA A 70 -5.16 4.20 9.04
N LEU A 71 -5.85 3.49 9.92
CA LEU A 71 -5.62 2.07 10.17
C LEU A 71 -6.93 1.34 9.93
N GLU A 72 -6.89 0.28 9.13
CA GLU A 72 -8.02 -0.60 8.84
C GLU A 72 -7.63 -2.02 9.25
N ASP A 73 -8.46 -2.62 10.10
CA ASP A 73 -8.38 -4.05 10.42
C ASP A 73 -8.95 -4.87 9.25
N ALA A 74 -8.55 -6.14 9.15
CA ALA A 74 -8.78 -6.97 7.97
C ALA A 74 -10.09 -7.76 7.96
#